data_AF-A0A4R7G2D5-F1
#
_entry.id   AF-A0A4R7G2D5-F1
#
_cell.length_a   1.000
_cell.length_b   1.000
_cell.length_c   1.000
_cell.angle_alpha   90.00
_cell.angle_beta   90.00
_cell.angle_gamma   90.00
#
_symmetry.space_group_name_H-M   'P 1'
#
loop_
_entity.id
_entity.type
_entity.pdbx_description
1 polymer ?
#
loop_
_entity_poly.entity_id
_entity_poly.type
_entity_poly.pdbx_seq_one_letter_code
_entity_poly.pdbx_strand_id
1 'polypeptide(L)'
;MQILASLCEVFPHTQAWRPGFVPLAKLLESGAGHAPQWAAKALQTDPGATGCVYADSALLPLLRVKDRFIDQEALDLNAIIRSHGSAAM
;
A
#
# COMPACT_ATOMS: atom_id res chain seq x y z
N MET A 1 4.71 -5.90 5.48
CA MET A 1 3.42 -6.55 5.14
C MET A 1 3.31 -7.95 5.77
N GLN A 2 3.64 -8.09 7.06
CA GLN A 2 3.74 -9.41 7.73
C GLN A 2 2.42 -10.18 7.74
N ILE A 3 1.30 -9.49 7.97
CA ILE A 3 -0.05 -10.09 7.97
C ILE A 3 -0.33 -10.81 6.64
N LEU A 4 0.01 -10.19 5.51
CA LEU A 4 -0.18 -10.82 4.20
C LEU A 4 0.68 -12.07 4.04
N ALA A 5 1.96 -12.01 4.46
CA ALA A 5 2.86 -13.16 4.42
C ALA A 5 2.29 -14.34 5.22
N SER A 6 1.87 -14.10 6.47
CA SER A 6 1.27 -15.13 7.32
C SER A 6 -0.05 -15.67 6.76
N LEU A 7 -0.86 -14.85 6.09
CA LEU A 7 -2.06 -15.32 5.40
C LEU A 7 -1.72 -16.20 4.20
N CYS A 8 -0.69 -15.86 3.42
CA CYS A 8 -0.24 -16.66 2.28
C CYS A 8 0.33 -18.02 2.70
N GLU A 9 0.94 -18.14 3.89
CA GLU A 9 1.39 -19.43 4.43
C GLU A 9 0.23 -20.41 4.67
N VAL A 10 -0.91 -19.92 5.16
CA VAL A 10 -2.10 -20.74 5.47
C VAL A 10 -3.02 -20.89 4.27
N PHE A 11 -3.13 -19.85 3.44
CA PHE A 11 -4.02 -19.77 2.30
C PHE A 11 -3.21 -19.38 1.05
N PRO A 12 -2.67 -20.35 0.28
CA PRO A 12 -1.74 -20.12 -0.82
C PRO A 12 -2.26 -19.24 -1.96
N HIS A 13 -3.58 -19.05 -2.04
CA HIS A 13 -4.23 -18.21 -3.05
C HIS A 13 -4.59 -16.80 -2.55
N THR A 14 -4.18 -16.44 -1.32
CA THR A 14 -4.37 -15.08 -0.80
C THR A 14 -3.68 -14.07 -1.70
N GLN A 15 -4.40 -13.00 -2.02
CA GLN A 15 -3.88 -11.88 -2.79
C GLN A 15 -4.08 -10.56 -2.07
N ALA A 16 -3.12 -9.65 -2.24
CA ALA A 16 -3.28 -8.26 -1.88
C ALA A 16 -4.43 -7.63 -2.69
N TRP A 17 -5.26 -6.82 -2.03
CA TRP A 17 -6.39 -6.15 -2.66
C TRP A 17 -5.93 -5.03 -3.60
N ARG A 18 -5.66 -5.39 -4.85
CA ARG A 18 -5.11 -4.48 -5.86
C ARG A 18 -5.93 -3.19 -6.05
N PRO A 19 -7.27 -3.22 -6.15
CA PRO A 19 -8.08 -2.00 -6.25
C PRO A 19 -7.86 -1.01 -5.10
N GLY A 20 -7.67 -1.50 -3.87
CA GLY A 20 -7.37 -0.64 -2.72
C GLY A 20 -5.93 -0.16 -2.67
N PHE A 21 -4.96 -1.02 -3.03
CA PHE A 21 -3.53 -0.65 -2.95
C PHE A 21 -3.04 0.23 -4.10
N VAL A 22 -3.64 0.17 -5.29
CA VAL A 22 -3.24 1.01 -6.43
C VAL A 22 -3.28 2.52 -6.12
N PRO A 23 -4.36 3.10 -5.57
CA PRO A 23 -4.36 4.52 -5.22
C PRO A 23 -3.34 4.87 -4.13
N LEU A 24 -3.15 3.98 -3.14
CA LEU A 24 -2.15 4.18 -2.08
C LEU A 24 -0.71 4.16 -2.65
N ALA A 25 -0.43 3.27 -3.59
CA ALA A 25 0.85 3.21 -4.29
C ALA A 25 1.13 4.51 -5.05
N LYS A 26 0.12 5.07 -5.75
CA LYS A 26 0.25 6.36 -6.44
C LYS A 26 0.54 7.52 -5.50
N LEU A 27 -0.13 7.55 -4.33
CA LEU A 27 0.14 8.54 -3.29
C LEU A 27 1.58 8.42 -2.77
N LEU A 28 2.05 7.20 -2.54
CA LEU A 28 3.42 6.96 -2.10
C LEU A 28 4.45 7.35 -3.18
N GLU A 29 4.16 7.05 -4.46
CA GLU A 29 5.00 7.45 -5.59
C GLU A 29 5.15 8.96 -5.70
N SER A 30 4.07 9.73 -5.45
CA SER A 30 4.07 11.19 -5.44
C SER A 30 4.72 11.82 -4.20
N GLY A 31 5.24 11.00 -3.28
CA GLY A 31 5.99 11.44 -2.10
C GLY A 31 5.16 11.62 -0.85
N ALA A 32 3.88 11.24 -0.86
CA ALA A 32 3.05 11.23 0.34
C ALA A 32 3.50 10.15 1.35
N GLY A 33 2.80 10.05 2.46
CA GLY A 33 3.07 9.08 3.53
C GLY A 33 3.98 9.63 4.60
N HIS A 34 4.37 8.77 5.53
CA HIS A 34 5.15 9.12 6.71
C HIS A 34 6.33 8.18 6.88
N ALA A 35 7.34 8.68 7.59
CA ALA A 35 8.53 7.91 7.88
C ALA A 35 8.25 6.84 8.96
N PRO A 36 8.92 5.67 8.91
CA PRO A 36 8.63 4.55 9.80
C PRO A 36 8.59 4.91 11.30
N GLN A 37 9.43 5.85 11.74
CA GLN A 37 9.51 6.28 13.14
C GLN A 37 8.24 6.98 13.66
N TRP A 38 7.37 7.49 12.78
CA TRP A 38 6.14 8.20 13.17
C TRP A 38 4.92 7.30 13.24
N ALA A 39 5.05 6.03 12.85
CA ALA A 39 3.90 5.21 12.58
C ALA A 39 3.47 4.30 13.75
N ALA A 40 4.18 4.31 14.89
CA ALA A 40 4.06 3.24 15.92
C ALA A 40 4.21 1.81 15.33
N LYS A 41 4.88 1.71 14.17
CA LYS A 41 5.10 0.48 13.39
C LYS A 41 6.48 -0.11 13.64
N ALA A 42 7.13 0.20 14.77
CA ALA A 42 8.49 -0.27 15.06
C ALA A 42 8.61 -1.81 15.09
N LEU A 43 7.50 -2.52 15.37
CA LEU A 43 7.43 -3.98 15.33
C LEU A 43 7.04 -4.54 13.95
N GLN A 44 6.69 -3.68 12.99
CA GLN A 44 6.41 -4.11 11.62
C GLN A 44 7.70 -4.11 10.81
N THR A 45 8.31 -5.29 10.69
CA THR A 45 9.50 -5.48 9.87
C THR A 45 9.14 -5.75 8.41
N ASP A 46 10.14 -5.59 7.53
CA ASP A 46 10.05 -6.08 6.16
C ASP A 46 9.88 -7.61 6.17
N PRO A 47 8.80 -8.18 5.58
CA PRO A 47 8.58 -9.62 5.56
C PRO A 47 9.47 -10.36 4.53
N GLY A 48 10.26 -9.64 3.72
CA GLY A 48 11.00 -10.24 2.62
C GLY A 48 10.08 -10.55 1.44
N ALA A 49 9.68 -11.81 1.29
CA ALA A 49 8.68 -12.23 0.30
C ALA A 49 7.40 -12.67 1.02
N THR A 50 6.25 -12.34 0.45
CA THR A 50 4.94 -12.71 1.01
C THR A 50 4.35 -13.95 0.36
N GLY A 51 4.76 -14.29 -0.85
CA GLY A 51 4.09 -15.30 -1.68
C GLY A 51 2.92 -14.73 -2.50
N CYS A 52 2.56 -13.45 -2.29
CA CYS A 52 1.62 -12.73 -3.13
C CYS A 52 2.36 -12.01 -4.26
N VAL A 53 2.14 -12.43 -5.50
CA VAL A 53 2.80 -11.87 -6.70
C VAL A 53 2.72 -10.35 -6.76
N TYR A 54 1.55 -9.76 -6.52
CA TYR A 54 1.39 -8.30 -6.59
C TYR A 54 2.14 -7.57 -5.46
N ALA A 55 2.15 -8.13 -4.25
CA ALA A 55 2.90 -7.52 -3.16
C ALA A 55 4.41 -7.61 -3.39
N ASP A 56 4.89 -8.76 -3.85
CA ASP A 56 6.32 -9.05 -3.99
C ASP A 56 6.94 -8.32 -5.19
N SER A 57 6.18 -8.15 -6.28
CA SER A 57 6.66 -7.49 -7.51
C SER A 57 6.42 -5.99 -7.58
N ALA A 58 5.47 -5.45 -6.80
CA ALA A 58 5.10 -4.03 -6.87
C ALA A 58 5.12 -3.32 -5.51
N LEU A 59 4.38 -3.80 -4.52
CA LEU A 59 4.17 -3.04 -3.28
C LEU A 59 5.41 -2.99 -2.38
N LEU A 60 6.03 -4.13 -2.11
CA LEU A 60 7.23 -4.20 -1.28
C LEU A 60 8.43 -3.47 -1.91
N PRO A 61 8.74 -3.63 -3.22
CA PRO A 61 9.75 -2.82 -3.87
C PRO A 61 9.51 -1.32 -3.73
N LEU A 62 8.26 -0.86 -3.91
CA LEU A 62 7.92 0.55 -3.76
C LEU A 62 8.15 1.05 -2.33
N LEU A 63 7.69 0.31 -1.32
CA LEU A 63 7.89 0.65 0.10
C LEU A 63 9.38 0.75 0.45
N ARG A 64 10.20 -0.19 -0.03
CA ARG A 64 11.66 -0.20 0.19
C ARG A 64 12.35 0.99 -0.46
N VAL A 65 12.00 1.31 -1.71
CA VAL A 65 12.61 2.41 -2.46
C VAL A 65 12.21 3.78 -1.87
N LYS A 66 10.97 3.91 -1.40
CA LYS A 66 10.45 5.19 -0.89
C LYS A 66 10.78 5.43 0.58
N ASP A 67 11.06 4.38 1.34
CA ASP A 67 11.27 4.40 2.80
C ASP A 67 10.19 5.20 3.55
N ARG A 68 8.95 5.02 3.09
CA ARG A 68 7.77 5.74 3.58
C ARG A 68 6.57 4.81 3.57
N PHE A 69 5.62 5.10 4.45
CA PHE A 69 4.41 4.31 4.65
C PHE A 69 3.18 5.17 4.43
N ILE A 70 2.16 4.57 3.85
CA ILE A 70 0.82 5.14 3.71
C ILE A 70 -0.12 4.26 4.55
N ASP A 71 -0.97 4.88 5.36
CA ASP A 71 -2.03 4.17 6.08
C ASP A 71 -3.14 3.77 5.11
N GLN A 72 -3.80 2.64 5.37
CA GLN A 72 -4.79 2.08 4.44
C GLN A 72 -6.05 2.94 4.34
N GLU A 73 -6.28 3.78 5.34
CA GLU A 73 -7.36 4.77 5.43
C GLU A 73 -7.06 6.08 4.66
N ALA A 74 -5.88 6.19 4.01
CA ALA A 74 -5.52 7.39 3.26
C ALA A 74 -6.40 7.59 2.01
N LEU A 75 -6.72 8.86 1.73
CA LEU A 75 -7.56 9.27 0.61
C LEU A 75 -6.82 10.24 -0.32
N ASP A 76 -6.90 10.00 -1.63
CA ASP A 76 -6.55 11.00 -2.64
C ASP A 76 -7.79 11.85 -2.93
N LEU A 77 -7.93 12.97 -2.20
CA LEU A 77 -9.04 13.91 -2.38
C LEU A 77 -9.09 14.48 -3.80
N ASN A 78 -7.94 14.69 -4.44
CA ASN A 78 -7.92 15.19 -5.81
C ASN A 78 -8.48 14.16 -6.80
N ALA A 79 -8.19 12.87 -6.60
CA ALA A 79 -8.78 11.80 -7.40
C ALA A 79 -10.30 11.69 -7.18
N ILE A 80 -10.76 11.81 -5.93
CA ILE A 80 -12.19 11.78 -5.60
C ILE A 80 -12.92 12.98 -6.23
N ILE A 81 -12.36 14.18 -6.13
CA ILE A 81 -12.95 15.38 -6.73
C ILE A 81 -13.00 15.24 -8.26
N ARG A 82 -11.96 14.72 -8.92
CA ARG A 82 -12.00 14.52 -10.38
C ARG A 82 -13.06 13.50 -10.82
N SER A 83 -13.30 12.44 -10.05
CA SER A 83 -14.30 11.43 -10.40
C SER A 83 -15.74 11.90 -10.18
N HIS A 84 -15.98 12.89 -9.32
CA HIS A 84 -17.32 13.40 -8.99
C HIS A 84 -17.59 14.83 -9.48
N GLY A 85 -16.56 15.60 -9.83
CA GLY A 85 -16.65 17.00 -10.26
C GLY A 85 -16.94 17.18 -11.75
N SER A 86 -16.91 16.12 -12.56
CA SER A 86 -17.27 16.18 -13.98
C SER A 86 -18.79 16.21 -14.25
N ALA A 87 -19.63 16.19 -13.20
CA ALA A 87 -21.09 16.26 -13.32
C ALA A 87 -21.64 17.71 -13.24
N ALA A 88 -20.78 18.72 -13.16
CA ALA A 88 -21.17 20.12 -13.10
C ALA A 88 -20.44 20.94 -14.18
N MET A 89 -20.74 20.67 -15.45
CA MET A 89 -20.59 21.64 -16.55
C MET A 89 -21.63 21.39 -17.62
#